data_AF-A0AAE3XNW4-F1
#
_entry.id   AF-A0AAE3XNW4-F1
#
_cell.length_a   1.000
_cell.length_b   1.000
_cell.length_c   1.000
_cell.angle_alpha   90.00
_cell.angle_beta   90.00
_cell.angle_gamma   90.00
#
_symmetry.space_group_name_H-M   'P 1'
#
loop_
_entity.id
_entity.type
_entity.pdbx_description
1 polymer ?
#
loop_
_entity_poly.entity_id
_entity_poly.type
_entity_poly.pdbx_seq_one_letter_code
_entity_poly.pdbx_strand_id
1 'polypeptide(L)'
;MYSTISESFNNTNWNYLRITDELINSRYKWVNVSLPIVDNEHSWAHEHNIIRLFIISRTFLSKEDAVIWMKTKSIYNLDAIHLSLLDHYCCPKINIQDDIDSLIDKANNKSLLIFIQLVLDRSLLWYDPESGLGWTGCFQEILRISSKKLQRKSMQEVSRSGNLEIEGVDFVSLEDYTHVFYKFKNLINGLERGEVYYDIQVLSKQVHGALLKSMQLFFEDSYYCHILLPEIDWERKLNEIIIQETDWCKFQLSRLFNKE
;
A
#
# COMPACT_ATOMS: atom_id res chain seq x y z
N MET A 1 -5.99 -6.16 0.35
CA MET A 1 -5.16 -7.23 -0.26
C MET A 1 -4.11 -7.72 0.72
N TYR A 2 -3.23 -6.89 1.28
CA TYR A 2 -2.36 -7.31 2.40
C TYR A 2 -3.18 -7.85 3.59
N SER A 3 -4.13 -7.03 4.04
CA SER A 3 -5.10 -7.37 5.09
C SER A 3 -5.98 -8.59 4.77
N THR A 4 -6.36 -8.76 3.49
CA THR A 4 -7.19 -9.88 3.00
C THR A 4 -6.39 -11.18 2.85
N ILE A 5 -5.12 -11.10 2.48
CA ILE A 5 -4.25 -12.28 2.29
C ILE A 5 -3.60 -12.70 3.62
N SER A 6 -3.51 -11.82 4.63
CA SER A 6 -3.07 -12.16 6.01
C SER A 6 -3.80 -13.37 6.62
N GLU A 7 -5.10 -13.51 6.33
CA GLU A 7 -5.88 -14.63 6.86
C GLU A 7 -5.57 -15.97 6.17
N SER A 8 -5.11 -15.93 4.91
CA SER A 8 -4.57 -17.11 4.22
C SER A 8 -3.09 -17.39 4.54
N PHE A 9 -2.39 -16.44 5.17
CA PHE A 9 -0.95 -16.54 5.46
C PHE A 9 -0.59 -17.35 6.69
N ASN A 10 -1.52 -17.56 7.63
CA ASN A 10 -1.26 -18.32 8.87
C ASN A 10 -0.84 -19.79 8.63
N ASN A 11 -1.06 -20.34 7.44
CA ASN A 11 -0.71 -21.72 7.08
C ASN A 11 0.38 -21.82 5.99
N THR A 12 0.95 -20.70 5.53
CA THR A 12 1.99 -20.72 4.49
C THR A 12 3.36 -20.67 5.15
N ASN A 13 4.25 -21.59 4.78
CA ASN A 13 5.62 -21.57 5.29
C ASN A 13 6.40 -20.44 4.58
N TRP A 14 6.64 -19.34 5.28
CA TRP A 14 7.35 -18.17 4.74
C TRP A 14 8.88 -18.31 4.74
N ASN A 15 9.41 -19.44 5.23
CA ASN A 15 10.85 -19.74 5.25
C ASN A 15 11.49 -19.77 3.83
N TYR A 16 10.68 -19.68 2.78
CA TYR A 16 11.10 -19.72 1.38
C TYR A 16 11.44 -18.34 0.78
N LEU A 17 11.14 -17.22 1.43
CA LEU A 17 11.53 -15.91 0.92
C LEU A 17 12.74 -15.36 1.70
N ARG A 18 13.91 -15.31 1.08
CA ARG A 18 15.13 -14.78 1.72
C ARG A 18 15.69 -13.61 0.92
N ILE A 19 14.97 -12.49 0.96
CA ILE A 19 15.45 -11.21 0.44
C ILE A 19 16.30 -10.55 1.53
N THR A 20 17.63 -10.61 1.38
CA THR A 20 18.57 -10.03 2.34
C THR A 20 18.67 -8.51 2.21
N ASP A 21 19.14 -7.84 3.25
CA ASP A 21 19.42 -6.38 3.21
C ASP A 21 20.46 -6.06 2.13
N GLU A 22 21.44 -6.94 1.93
CA GLU A 22 22.43 -6.82 0.84
C GLU A 22 21.76 -6.76 -0.54
N LEU A 23 20.74 -7.60 -0.79
CA LEU A 23 20.00 -7.58 -2.05
C LEU A 23 19.21 -6.28 -2.21
N ILE A 24 18.54 -5.80 -1.15
CA ILE A 24 17.80 -4.53 -1.16
C ILE A 24 18.76 -3.36 -1.40
N ASN A 25 19.82 -3.25 -0.62
CA ASN A 25 20.82 -2.19 -0.71
C ASN A 25 21.58 -2.23 -2.05
N SER A 26 21.69 -3.38 -2.71
CA SER A 26 22.23 -3.44 -4.08
C SER A 26 21.37 -2.72 -5.11
N ARG A 27 20.05 -2.57 -4.86
CA ARG A 27 19.10 -1.82 -5.71
C ARG A 27 18.97 -0.37 -5.26
N TYR A 28 19.04 -0.13 -3.95
CA TYR A 28 18.95 1.19 -3.35
C TYR A 28 20.32 1.75 -2.95
N LYS A 29 21.35 1.65 -3.80
CA LYS A 29 22.74 2.04 -3.45
C LYS A 29 22.96 3.47 -2.93
N TRP A 30 21.94 4.33 -3.05
CA TRP A 30 21.93 5.72 -2.62
C TRP A 30 21.41 5.91 -1.17
N VAL A 31 20.87 4.86 -0.55
CA VAL A 31 20.39 4.83 0.84
C VAL A 31 20.65 3.45 1.43
N ASN A 32 21.09 3.38 2.67
CA ASN A 32 21.16 2.12 3.39
C ASN A 32 19.80 1.84 4.04
N VAL A 33 19.02 0.94 3.44
CA VAL A 33 17.73 0.50 3.97
C VAL A 33 17.97 -0.64 4.96
N SER A 34 17.66 -0.38 6.22
CA SER A 34 17.65 -1.34 7.32
C SER A 34 16.21 -1.79 7.56
N LEU A 35 15.89 -3.03 7.21
CA LEU A 35 14.58 -3.62 7.49
C LEU A 35 14.67 -4.59 8.67
N PRO A 36 13.59 -4.77 9.44
CA PRO A 36 13.55 -5.76 10.51
C PRO A 36 14.03 -7.15 10.05
N ILE A 37 14.74 -7.85 10.94
CA ILE A 37 15.20 -9.21 10.69
C ILE A 37 13.97 -10.13 10.59
N VAL A 38 14.00 -11.01 9.60
CA VAL A 38 12.97 -12.04 9.46
C VAL A 38 13.26 -13.15 10.47
N ASP A 39 12.45 -13.23 11.51
CA ASP A 39 12.50 -14.33 12.48
C ASP A 39 11.38 -15.33 12.21
N ASN A 40 11.71 -16.41 11.51
CA ASN A 40 10.74 -17.44 11.13
C ASN A 40 10.11 -18.21 12.31
N GLU A 41 10.53 -17.96 13.55
CA GLU A 41 9.97 -18.62 14.73
C GLU A 41 8.58 -18.08 15.13
N HIS A 42 8.19 -16.90 14.62
CA HIS A 42 6.95 -16.24 15.01
C HIS A 42 5.96 -16.06 13.86
N SER A 43 4.67 -16.22 14.17
CA SER A 43 3.58 -16.12 13.19
C SER A 43 3.46 -14.76 12.54
N TRP A 44 4.00 -13.68 13.12
CA TRP A 44 3.99 -12.32 12.57
C TRP A 44 5.19 -12.01 11.65
N ALA A 45 6.20 -12.89 11.58
CA ALA A 45 7.40 -12.64 10.79
C ALA A 45 7.21 -12.70 9.27
N HIS A 46 6.04 -13.18 8.82
CA HIS A 46 5.66 -13.07 7.42
C HIS A 46 5.44 -11.63 6.96
N GLU A 47 5.08 -10.72 7.86
CA GLU A 47 4.90 -9.29 7.56
C GLU A 47 6.21 -8.66 7.08
N HIS A 48 7.33 -8.98 7.75
CA HIS A 48 8.67 -8.55 7.34
C HIS A 48 9.06 -9.10 5.96
N ASN A 49 8.69 -10.34 5.65
CA ASN A 49 8.91 -10.92 4.33
C ASN A 49 8.10 -10.20 3.24
N ILE A 50 6.85 -9.83 3.54
CA ILE A 50 6.00 -9.11 2.61
C ILE A 50 6.55 -7.71 2.34
N ILE A 51 7.01 -6.98 3.37
CA ILE A 51 7.64 -5.66 3.22
C ILE A 51 8.92 -5.79 2.38
N ARG A 52 9.79 -6.77 2.67
CA ARG A 52 11.00 -7.03 1.88
C ARG A 52 10.65 -7.33 0.41
N LEU A 53 9.63 -8.14 0.17
CA LEU A 53 9.13 -8.44 -1.18
C LEU A 53 8.63 -7.19 -1.89
N PHE A 54 7.85 -6.37 -1.20
CA PHE A 54 7.34 -5.11 -1.70
C PHE A 54 8.47 -4.16 -2.12
N ILE A 55 9.41 -3.87 -1.22
CA ILE A 55 10.53 -2.94 -1.44
C ILE A 55 11.41 -3.37 -2.63
N ILE A 56 11.66 -4.66 -2.79
CA ILE A 56 12.46 -5.15 -3.92
C ILE A 56 11.65 -5.17 -5.23
N SER A 57 10.39 -5.61 -5.19
CA SER A 57 9.56 -5.83 -6.39
C SER A 57 9.16 -4.53 -7.07
N ARG A 58 8.99 -3.43 -6.31
CA ARG A 58 8.71 -2.11 -6.89
C ARG A 58 9.83 -1.58 -7.79
N THR A 59 11.03 -2.14 -7.70
CA THR A 59 12.15 -1.78 -8.59
C THR A 59 12.04 -2.40 -9.98
N PHE A 60 10.99 -3.19 -10.24
CA PHE A 60 10.72 -3.86 -11.51
C PHE A 60 9.46 -3.30 -12.16
N LEU A 61 9.49 -3.23 -13.49
CA LEU A 61 8.37 -2.76 -14.30
C LEU A 61 7.34 -3.87 -14.57
N SER A 62 7.72 -5.13 -14.39
CA SER A 62 6.86 -6.29 -14.62
C SER A 62 7.12 -7.38 -13.59
N LYS A 63 6.10 -8.23 -13.37
CA LYS A 63 6.24 -9.44 -12.55
C LYS A 63 7.24 -10.39 -13.17
N GLU A 64 7.24 -10.54 -14.49
CA GLU A 64 8.12 -11.45 -15.22
C GLU A 64 9.59 -11.13 -14.94
N ASP A 65 9.95 -9.85 -15.02
CA ASP A 65 11.32 -9.38 -14.73
C ASP A 65 11.69 -9.64 -13.26
N ALA A 66 10.76 -9.35 -12.34
CA ALA A 66 10.97 -9.60 -10.91
C ALA A 66 11.19 -11.10 -10.64
N VAL A 67 10.38 -11.98 -11.25
CA VAL A 67 10.47 -13.44 -11.10
C VAL A 67 11.79 -13.97 -11.64
N ILE A 68 12.19 -13.55 -12.85
CA ILE A 68 13.47 -13.99 -13.46
C ILE A 68 14.64 -13.57 -12.57
N TRP A 69 14.62 -12.32 -12.10
CA TRP A 69 15.68 -11.81 -11.25
C TRP A 69 15.74 -12.53 -9.90
N MET A 70 14.60 -12.72 -9.24
CA MET A 70 14.52 -13.43 -7.96
C MET A 70 14.98 -14.87 -8.08
N LYS A 71 14.61 -15.60 -9.13
CA LYS A 71 15.10 -16.98 -9.36
C LYS A 71 16.62 -17.04 -9.59
N THR A 72 17.22 -15.96 -10.06
CA THR A 72 18.67 -15.88 -10.31
C THR A 72 19.45 -15.49 -9.05
N LYS A 73 18.83 -14.77 -8.11
CA LYS A 73 19.50 -14.16 -6.95
C LYS A 73 19.08 -14.72 -5.59
N SER A 74 17.91 -15.35 -5.50
CA SER A 74 17.42 -16.03 -4.31
C SER A 74 17.75 -17.52 -4.38
N ILE A 75 18.07 -18.11 -3.22
CA ILE A 75 18.37 -19.54 -3.07
C ILE A 75 17.07 -20.39 -3.09
N TYR A 76 15.89 -19.76 -3.06
CA TYR A 76 14.60 -20.43 -2.85
C TYR A 76 13.54 -20.08 -3.90
N ASN A 77 12.54 -20.97 -4.03
CA ASN A 77 11.47 -20.91 -5.03
C ASN A 77 10.31 -19.99 -4.62
N LEU A 78 9.81 -19.19 -5.56
CA LEU A 78 8.57 -18.42 -5.43
C LEU A 78 7.35 -19.35 -5.55
N ASP A 79 6.46 -19.32 -4.57
CA ASP A 79 5.17 -20.01 -4.64
C ASP A 79 4.05 -19.13 -5.25
N ALA A 80 2.83 -19.67 -5.34
CA ALA A 80 1.67 -18.99 -5.90
C ALA A 80 1.32 -17.67 -5.18
N ILE A 81 1.52 -17.62 -3.86
CA ILE A 81 1.25 -16.43 -3.04
C ILE A 81 2.23 -15.32 -3.42
N HIS A 82 3.53 -15.62 -3.46
CA HIS A 82 4.55 -14.65 -3.85
C HIS A 82 4.28 -14.12 -5.26
N LEU A 83 3.94 -15.02 -6.19
CA LEU A 83 3.62 -14.66 -7.57
C LEU A 83 2.40 -13.74 -7.66
N SER A 84 1.38 -13.94 -6.81
CA SER A 84 0.20 -13.06 -6.75
C SER A 84 0.53 -11.69 -6.14
N LEU A 85 1.44 -11.62 -5.18
CA LEU A 85 1.89 -10.35 -4.60
C LEU A 85 2.70 -9.53 -5.62
N LEU A 86 3.55 -10.20 -6.42
CA LEU A 86 4.33 -9.55 -7.47
C LEU A 86 3.45 -8.90 -8.54
N ASP A 87 2.31 -9.50 -8.90
CA ASP A 87 1.34 -8.88 -9.82
C ASP A 87 0.82 -7.52 -9.33
N HIS A 88 0.86 -7.32 -8.01
CA HIS A 88 0.35 -6.11 -7.37
C HIS A 88 1.44 -5.10 -7.04
N TYR A 89 2.64 -5.56 -6.69
CA TYR A 89 3.70 -4.69 -6.17
C TYR A 89 4.56 -4.03 -7.26
N CYS A 90 4.78 -4.70 -8.38
CA CYS A 90 5.59 -4.13 -9.48
C CYS A 90 4.97 -2.83 -10.00
N CYS A 91 5.82 -1.88 -10.41
CA CYS A 91 5.41 -0.55 -10.86
C CYS A 91 5.48 -0.48 -12.39
N PRO A 92 4.40 -0.82 -13.12
CA PRO A 92 4.43 -0.81 -14.57
C PRO A 92 4.67 0.60 -15.10
N LYS A 93 5.56 0.72 -16.07
CA LYS A 93 5.69 1.95 -16.82
C LYS A 93 4.44 2.11 -17.67
N ILE A 94 3.69 3.16 -17.41
CA ILE A 94 2.46 3.48 -18.13
C ILE A 94 2.63 4.75 -18.95
N ASN A 95 1.86 4.86 -20.01
CA ASN A 95 1.73 6.08 -20.79
C ASN A 95 0.31 6.63 -20.64
N ILE A 96 -0.07 6.96 -19.40
CA ILE A 96 -1.36 7.59 -19.11
C ILE A 96 -1.11 9.09 -18.98
N GLN A 97 -1.65 9.84 -19.94
CA GLN A 97 -1.44 11.27 -20.06
C GLN A 97 -2.24 12.08 -19.04
N ASP A 98 -3.38 11.54 -18.58
CA ASP A 98 -4.19 12.14 -17.52
C ASP A 98 -3.40 12.19 -16.20
N ASP A 99 -3.57 13.29 -15.46
CA ASP A 99 -3.12 13.37 -14.07
C ASP A 99 -4.00 12.51 -13.14
N ILE A 100 -3.50 12.23 -11.94
CA ILE A 100 -4.19 11.32 -11.01
C ILE A 100 -5.54 11.87 -10.54
N ASP A 101 -5.67 13.18 -10.36
CA ASP A 101 -6.91 13.81 -9.89
C ASP A 101 -7.98 13.72 -10.98
N SER A 102 -7.61 13.97 -12.23
CA SER A 102 -8.49 13.78 -13.39
C SER A 102 -9.01 12.33 -13.51
N LEU A 103 -8.17 11.33 -13.22
CA LEU A 103 -8.60 9.93 -13.21
C LEU A 103 -9.55 9.65 -12.05
N ILE A 104 -9.28 10.18 -10.85
CA ILE A 104 -10.16 10.06 -9.68
C ILE A 104 -11.53 10.68 -9.96
N ASP A 105 -11.57 11.84 -10.59
CA ASP A 105 -12.81 12.57 -10.85
C ASP A 105 -13.70 11.86 -11.90
N LYS A 106 -13.09 11.09 -12.82
CA LYS A 106 -13.80 10.26 -13.81
C LYS A 106 -14.24 8.90 -13.26
N ALA A 107 -13.69 8.47 -12.12
CA ALA A 107 -13.93 7.16 -11.55
C ALA A 107 -15.31 7.05 -10.90
N ASN A 108 -15.96 5.89 -11.01
CA ASN A 108 -17.14 5.60 -10.23
C ASN A 108 -16.78 5.23 -8.77
N ASN A 109 -17.77 5.34 -7.87
CA ASN A 109 -17.60 5.11 -6.43
C ASN A 109 -17.06 3.72 -6.08
N LYS A 110 -17.45 2.67 -6.83
CA LYS A 110 -16.98 1.30 -6.57
C LYS A 110 -15.49 1.17 -6.86
N SER A 111 -15.05 1.69 -8.00
CA SER A 111 -13.65 1.74 -8.38
C SER A 111 -12.84 2.55 -7.37
N LEU A 112 -13.37 3.70 -6.92
CA LEU A 112 -12.70 4.54 -5.92
C LEU A 112 -12.58 3.87 -4.55
N LEU A 113 -13.60 3.14 -4.08
CA LEU A 113 -13.52 2.40 -2.81
C LEU A 113 -12.46 1.30 -2.84
N ILE A 114 -12.35 0.59 -3.97
CA ILE A 114 -11.28 -0.40 -4.16
C ILE A 114 -9.92 0.30 -4.23
N PHE A 115 -9.83 1.40 -4.97
CA PHE A 115 -8.60 2.20 -5.08
C PHE A 115 -8.11 2.68 -3.71
N ILE A 116 -9.00 3.27 -2.89
CA ILE A 116 -8.68 3.71 -1.52
C ILE A 116 -8.08 2.56 -0.70
N GLN A 117 -8.73 1.40 -0.70
CA GLN A 117 -8.25 0.23 0.03
C GLN A 117 -6.84 -0.19 -0.43
N LEU A 118 -6.61 -0.26 -1.75
CA LEU A 118 -5.32 -0.68 -2.32
C LEU A 118 -4.20 0.31 -2.00
N VAL A 119 -4.48 1.61 -2.09
CA VAL A 119 -3.48 2.65 -1.85
C VAL A 119 -3.16 2.76 -0.35
N LEU A 120 -4.14 2.62 0.54
CA LEU A 120 -3.89 2.57 1.98
C LEU A 120 -3.10 1.32 2.39
N ASP A 121 -3.42 0.14 1.84
CA ASP A 121 -2.61 -1.09 2.05
C ASP A 121 -1.15 -0.82 1.60
N ARG A 122 -0.96 -0.19 0.43
CA ARG A 122 0.37 0.14 -0.10
C ARG A 122 1.10 1.21 0.72
N SER A 123 0.37 2.12 1.36
CA SER A 123 0.93 3.15 2.24
C SER A 123 1.56 2.53 3.49
N LEU A 124 0.90 1.54 4.10
CA LEU A 124 1.44 0.82 5.26
C LEU A 124 2.65 -0.05 4.91
N LEU A 125 2.75 -0.55 3.67
CA LEU A 125 3.95 -1.28 3.22
C LEU A 125 5.19 -0.36 3.11
N TRP A 126 4.97 0.94 2.90
CA TRP A 126 6.04 1.93 2.93
C TRP A 126 6.37 2.34 4.35
N TYR A 127 5.38 2.81 5.10
CA TYR A 127 5.57 3.24 6.47
C TYR A 127 4.31 2.92 7.26
N ASP A 128 4.47 2.05 8.27
CA ASP A 128 3.46 1.77 9.27
C ASP A 128 3.98 2.37 10.60
N PRO A 129 3.33 3.43 11.11
CA PRO A 129 3.76 4.14 12.31
C PRO A 129 3.69 3.25 13.56
N GLU A 130 3.03 2.09 13.48
CA GLU A 130 2.91 1.12 14.59
C GLU A 130 3.79 -0.13 14.41
N SER A 131 4.61 -0.21 13.35
CA SER A 131 5.39 -1.40 12.96
C SER A 131 6.42 -1.90 13.99
N GLY A 132 6.71 -1.13 15.05
CA GLY A 132 7.60 -1.50 16.14
C GLY A 132 6.99 -2.34 17.26
N LEU A 133 5.67 -2.61 17.22
CA LEU A 133 4.96 -3.19 18.37
C LEU A 133 4.85 -4.73 18.34
N GLY A 134 5.17 -5.40 17.24
CA GLY A 134 5.11 -6.88 17.16
C GLY A 134 3.70 -7.48 17.15
N TRP A 135 2.68 -6.66 16.89
CA TRP A 135 1.27 -7.03 16.71
C TRP A 135 0.72 -6.38 15.45
N THR A 136 -0.33 -6.94 14.86
CA THR A 136 -1.09 -6.32 13.76
C THR A 136 -1.52 -4.90 14.18
N GLY A 137 -0.94 -3.88 13.54
CA GLY A 137 -1.21 -2.48 13.87
C GLY A 137 -2.69 -2.13 13.72
N CYS A 138 -3.16 -1.14 14.47
CA CYS A 138 -4.53 -0.64 14.43
C CYS A 138 -4.96 -0.29 13.00
N PHE A 139 -4.05 0.25 12.19
CA PHE A 139 -4.29 0.59 10.79
C PHE A 139 -4.49 -0.63 9.90
N GLN A 140 -3.69 -1.68 10.08
CA GLN A 140 -3.85 -2.93 9.35
C GLN A 140 -5.20 -3.59 9.70
N GLU A 141 -5.59 -3.55 10.98
CA GLU A 141 -6.89 -4.06 11.42
C GLU A 141 -8.06 -3.26 10.85
N ILE A 142 -7.95 -1.92 10.78
CA ILE A 142 -8.92 -1.05 10.10
C ILE A 142 -9.11 -1.50 8.65
N LEU A 143 -8.02 -1.72 7.92
CA LEU A 143 -8.07 -2.16 6.51
C LEU A 143 -8.67 -3.56 6.37
N ARG A 144 -8.34 -4.48 7.27
CA ARG A 144 -8.89 -5.84 7.27
C ARG A 144 -10.39 -5.87 7.48
N ILE A 145 -10.87 -5.19 8.51
CA ILE A 145 -12.31 -5.08 8.78
C ILE A 145 -13.00 -4.42 7.59
N SER A 146 -12.46 -3.30 7.10
CA SER A 146 -13.04 -2.54 6.00
C SER A 146 -13.16 -3.36 4.71
N SER A 147 -12.11 -4.12 4.37
CA SER A 147 -12.10 -5.03 3.22
C SER A 147 -13.19 -6.11 3.33
N LYS A 148 -13.41 -6.69 4.51
CA LYS A 148 -14.46 -7.70 4.72
C LYS A 148 -15.85 -7.12 4.53
N LYS A 149 -16.08 -5.91 5.03
CA LYS A 149 -17.36 -5.21 4.91
C LYS A 149 -17.69 -4.87 3.46
N LEU A 150 -16.71 -4.36 2.71
CA LEU A 150 -16.84 -4.07 1.28
C LEU A 150 -17.21 -5.30 0.44
N GLN A 151 -16.67 -6.48 0.77
CA GLN A 151 -16.97 -7.72 0.04
C GLN A 151 -18.38 -8.26 0.29
N ARG A 152 -18.98 -7.96 1.46
CA ARG A 152 -20.27 -8.52 1.88
C ARG A 152 -21.48 -7.76 1.32
N LYS A 153 -21.35 -6.46 1.00
CA LYS A 153 -22.47 -5.63 0.58
C LYS A 153 -22.48 -5.44 -0.94
N SER A 154 -23.57 -5.84 -1.60
CA SER A 154 -23.84 -5.41 -2.98
C SER A 154 -24.03 -3.90 -2.98
N MET A 155 -23.20 -3.15 -3.72
CA MET A 155 -23.28 -1.68 -3.81
C MET A 155 -24.56 -1.16 -4.49
N GLN A 156 -25.53 -2.02 -4.81
CA GLN A 156 -26.74 -1.65 -5.53
C GLN A 156 -27.80 -0.92 -4.66
N GLU A 157 -27.61 -0.83 -3.33
CA GLU A 157 -28.61 -0.26 -2.40
C GLU A 157 -28.06 0.85 -1.50
N VAL A 158 -27.24 1.77 -2.04
CA VAL A 158 -26.82 2.96 -1.28
C VAL A 158 -27.78 4.11 -1.60
N SER A 159 -28.80 4.27 -0.76
CA SER A 159 -29.65 5.47 -0.76
C SER A 159 -28.80 6.69 -0.39
N ARG A 160 -28.79 7.73 -1.23
CA ARG A 160 -28.24 9.04 -0.84
C ARG A 160 -29.15 9.62 0.25
N SER A 161 -28.82 9.42 1.52
CA SER A 161 -29.49 10.13 2.60
C SER A 161 -29.11 11.61 2.50
N GLY A 162 -30.13 12.47 2.43
CA GLY A 162 -29.97 13.91 2.51
C GLY A 162 -29.52 14.30 3.91
N ASN A 163 -28.59 15.27 3.95
CA ASN A 163 -27.87 15.83 5.10
C ASN A 163 -26.63 15.02 5.54
N LEU A 164 -25.51 15.38 4.89
CA LEU A 164 -24.16 15.10 5.35
C LEU A 164 -23.87 15.91 6.62
N GLU A 165 -23.96 15.29 7.79
CA GLU A 165 -23.28 15.80 8.98
C GLU A 165 -21.82 15.36 8.93
N ILE A 166 -20.89 16.32 8.89
CA ILE A 166 -19.46 16.06 8.90
C ILE A 166 -19.10 15.59 10.31
N GLU A 167 -18.98 14.28 10.54
CA GLU A 167 -18.33 13.78 11.75
C GLU A 167 -16.83 14.07 11.66
N GLY A 168 -16.38 15.06 12.46
CA GLY A 168 -14.98 15.28 12.74
C GLY A 168 -14.43 14.06 13.46
N VAL A 169 -13.32 13.50 12.96
CA VAL A 169 -12.62 12.44 13.67
C VAL A 169 -11.82 13.12 14.79
N ASP A 170 -12.24 12.93 16.04
CA ASP A 170 -11.66 13.53 17.27
C ASP A 170 -10.22 13.06 17.60
N PHE A 171 -9.53 12.38 16.69
CA PHE A 171 -8.12 12.02 16.83
C PHE A 171 -7.35 12.49 15.60
N VAL A 172 -6.92 13.74 15.67
CA VAL A 172 -5.85 14.29 14.84
C VAL A 172 -4.57 14.11 15.65
N SER A 173 -3.90 12.96 15.55
CA SER A 173 -2.46 13.00 15.81
C SER A 173 -1.87 13.86 14.68
N LEU A 174 -0.97 14.78 15.03
CA LEU A 174 -0.30 15.70 14.11
C LEU A 174 0.65 14.96 13.13
N GLU A 175 0.62 13.63 13.07
CA GLU A 175 1.39 12.83 12.13
C GLU A 175 0.53 12.58 10.86
N ASP A 176 0.54 13.64 10.05
CA ASP A 176 -0.13 14.05 8.80
C ASP A 176 -0.92 13.08 7.89
N TYR A 177 -0.91 11.75 8.02
CA TYR A 177 -1.64 10.87 7.07
C TYR A 177 -2.51 9.77 7.70
N THR A 178 -2.35 9.48 8.98
CA THR A 178 -3.08 8.40 9.69
C THR A 178 -4.60 8.64 9.77
N HIS A 179 -5.01 9.91 9.83
CA HIS A 179 -6.41 10.32 9.85
C HIS A 179 -7.23 9.80 8.66
N VAL A 180 -6.58 9.54 7.52
CA VAL A 180 -7.21 9.03 6.30
C VAL A 180 -7.73 7.59 6.50
N PHE A 181 -7.05 6.78 7.31
CA PHE A 181 -7.50 5.42 7.65
C PHE A 181 -8.80 5.45 8.45
N TYR A 182 -8.93 6.37 9.40
CA TYR A 182 -10.15 6.54 10.18
C TYR A 182 -11.31 7.09 9.34
N LYS A 183 -11.05 8.05 8.44
CA LYS A 183 -12.05 8.50 7.46
C LYS A 183 -12.56 7.35 6.60
N PHE A 184 -11.66 6.48 6.13
CA PHE A 184 -12.05 5.28 5.38
C PHE A 184 -12.87 4.30 6.23
N LYS A 185 -12.46 4.02 7.48
CA LYS A 185 -13.25 3.21 8.43
C LYS A 185 -14.67 3.74 8.59
N ASN A 186 -14.81 5.06 8.79
CA ASN A 186 -16.11 5.70 8.98
C ASN A 186 -16.95 5.66 7.71
N LEU A 187 -16.35 5.89 6.53
CA LEU A 187 -17.01 5.72 5.24
C LEU A 187 -17.57 4.30 5.08
N ILE A 188 -16.76 3.26 5.37
CA ILE A 188 -17.22 1.87 5.26
C ILE A 188 -18.32 1.54 6.28
N ASN A 189 -18.22 2.03 7.52
CA ASN A 189 -19.26 1.86 8.52
C ASN A 189 -20.57 2.54 8.11
N GLY A 190 -20.51 3.73 7.52
CA GLY A 190 -21.68 4.40 6.96
C GLY A 190 -22.29 3.62 5.82
N LEU A 191 -21.46 3.16 4.87
CA LEU A 191 -21.93 2.36 3.75
C LEU A 191 -22.64 1.10 4.23
N GLU A 192 -22.19 0.45 5.31
CA GLU A 192 -22.92 -0.66 5.93
C GLU A 192 -24.32 -0.27 6.43
N ARG A 193 -24.47 0.92 7.00
CA ARG A 193 -25.74 1.48 7.47
C ARG A 193 -26.62 2.06 6.35
N GLY A 194 -26.10 2.17 5.12
CA GLY A 194 -26.79 2.79 4.00
C GLY A 194 -26.64 4.31 3.93
N GLU A 195 -25.64 4.85 4.62
CA GLU A 195 -25.36 6.28 4.74
C GLU A 195 -23.99 6.58 4.11
N VAL A 196 -23.82 7.73 3.45
CA VAL A 196 -22.51 8.16 2.91
C VAL A 196 -22.10 9.44 3.60
N TYR A 197 -21.08 9.35 4.45
CA TYR A 197 -20.62 10.48 5.27
C TYR A 197 -19.47 11.29 4.64
N TYR A 198 -18.86 10.81 3.54
CA TYR A 198 -17.71 11.46 2.92
C TYR A 198 -17.80 11.45 1.39
N ASP A 199 -17.28 12.51 0.79
CA ASP A 199 -17.01 12.54 -0.65
C ASP A 199 -15.86 11.55 -0.97
N ILE A 200 -16.23 10.45 -1.64
CA ILE A 200 -15.32 9.35 -1.98
C ILE A 200 -14.20 9.85 -2.91
N GLN A 201 -14.45 10.86 -3.76
CA GLN A 201 -13.43 11.45 -4.63
C GLN A 201 -12.40 12.22 -3.80
N VAL A 202 -12.85 13.05 -2.86
CA VAL A 202 -11.97 13.80 -1.94
C VAL A 202 -11.12 12.83 -1.10
N LEU A 203 -11.74 11.79 -0.54
CA LEU A 203 -11.00 10.77 0.22
C LEU A 203 -9.96 10.06 -0.66
N SER A 204 -10.28 9.76 -1.92
CA SER A 204 -9.33 9.13 -2.85
C SER A 204 -8.09 10.01 -3.11
N LYS A 205 -8.27 11.33 -3.24
CA LYS A 205 -7.15 12.28 -3.38
C LYS A 205 -6.30 12.34 -2.10
N GLN A 206 -6.95 12.37 -0.93
CA GLN A 206 -6.26 12.34 0.37
C GLN A 206 -5.46 11.06 0.57
N VAL A 207 -5.98 9.92 0.13
CA VAL A 207 -5.30 8.62 0.20
C VAL A 207 -4.08 8.56 -0.72
N HIS A 208 -4.13 9.14 -1.91
CA HIS A 208 -2.94 9.29 -2.75
C HIS A 208 -1.88 10.15 -2.04
N GLY A 209 -2.27 11.29 -1.46
CA GLY A 209 -1.37 12.11 -0.64
C GLY A 209 -0.77 11.35 0.56
N ALA A 210 -1.57 10.49 1.20
CA ALA A 210 -1.11 9.64 2.29
C ALA A 210 0.00 8.67 1.84
N LEU A 211 -0.15 8.03 0.68
CA LEU A 211 0.90 7.18 0.11
C LEU A 211 2.20 7.96 -0.10
N LEU A 212 2.12 9.17 -0.67
CA LEU A 212 3.29 10.01 -0.89
C LEU A 212 4.00 10.36 0.43
N LYS A 213 3.21 10.70 1.46
CA LYS A 213 3.76 11.01 2.78
C LYS A 213 4.38 9.78 3.45
N SER A 214 3.77 8.60 3.36
CA SER A 214 4.34 7.35 3.87
C SER A 214 5.70 7.04 3.25
N MET A 215 5.83 7.24 1.93
CA MET A 215 7.13 7.06 1.26
C MET A 215 8.18 8.04 1.78
N GLN A 216 7.81 9.31 1.90
CA GLN A 216 8.71 10.34 2.40
C GLN A 216 9.19 9.98 3.82
N LEU A 217 8.29 9.62 4.71
CA LEU A 217 8.61 9.20 6.08
C LEU A 217 9.53 7.97 6.11
N PHE A 218 9.27 6.97 5.26
CA PHE A 218 10.15 5.79 5.17
C PHE A 218 11.60 6.15 4.85
N PHE A 219 11.84 7.11 3.94
CA PHE A 219 13.19 7.52 3.56
C PHE A 219 13.81 8.57 4.49
N GLU A 220 13.00 9.29 5.26
CA GLU A 220 13.44 10.26 6.28
C GLU A 220 13.71 9.63 7.65
N ASP A 221 13.06 8.50 7.97
CA ASP A 221 13.18 7.87 9.26
C ASP A 221 14.56 7.20 9.44
N SER A 222 15.38 7.83 10.28
CA SER A 222 16.74 7.40 10.62
C SER A 222 16.84 6.00 11.24
N TYR A 223 15.74 5.47 11.79
CA TYR A 223 15.71 4.10 12.30
C TYR A 223 15.78 3.05 11.17
N TYR A 224 15.18 3.35 10.02
CA TYR A 224 15.13 2.45 8.87
C TYR A 224 16.12 2.83 7.76
N CYS A 225 16.56 4.10 7.69
CA CYS A 225 17.34 4.59 6.57
C CYS A 225 18.57 5.42 6.99
N HIS A 226 19.72 5.17 6.35
CA HIS A 226 20.85 6.08 6.37
C HIS A 226 21.14 6.62 4.97
N ILE A 227 21.10 7.94 4.82
CA ILE A 227 21.30 8.64 3.55
C ILE A 227 22.80 8.60 3.18
N LEU A 228 23.11 8.19 1.93
CA LEU A 228 24.48 8.06 1.43
C LEU A 228 24.86 9.12 0.38
N LEU A 229 23.88 9.87 -0.12
CA LEU A 229 24.07 10.90 -1.16
C LEU A 229 23.92 12.31 -0.58
N PRO A 230 24.43 13.34 -1.29
CA PRO A 230 24.05 14.73 -1.04
C PRO A 230 22.53 14.92 -1.16
N GLU A 231 22.00 15.89 -0.40
CA GLU A 231 20.57 16.20 -0.29
C GLU A 231 19.87 16.33 -1.66
N ILE A 232 20.43 17.13 -2.58
CA ILE A 232 19.85 17.34 -3.93
C ILE A 232 19.73 16.02 -4.72
N ASP A 233 20.73 15.15 -4.62
CA ASP A 233 20.72 13.87 -5.33
C ASP A 233 19.75 12.87 -4.69
N TRP A 234 19.64 12.91 -3.36
CA TRP A 234 18.66 12.15 -2.60
C TRP A 234 17.23 12.58 -2.96
N GLU A 235 16.93 13.88 -2.97
CA GLU A 235 15.62 14.43 -3.35
C GLU A 235 15.24 14.01 -4.77
N ARG A 236 16.20 14.07 -5.71
CA ARG A 236 15.97 13.61 -7.08
C ARG A 236 15.61 12.13 -7.14
N LYS A 237 16.28 11.29 -6.36
CA LYS A 237 15.98 9.85 -6.28
C LYS A 237 14.63 9.57 -5.64
N LEU A 238 14.27 10.31 -4.60
CA LEU A 238 12.95 10.23 -3.98
C LEU A 238 11.84 10.65 -4.96
N ASN A 239 12.06 11.73 -5.71
CA ASN A 239 11.11 12.17 -6.75
C ASN A 239 10.92 11.12 -7.86
N GLU A 240 12.00 10.43 -8.30
CA GLU A 240 11.87 9.31 -9.25
C GLU A 240 10.96 8.20 -8.71
N ILE A 241 11.04 7.92 -7.41
CA ILE A 241 10.20 6.92 -6.73
C ILE A 241 8.75 7.38 -6.63
N ILE A 242 8.51 8.63 -6.24
CA ILE A 242 7.19 9.24 -6.18
C ILE A 242 6.47 9.17 -7.54
N ILE A 243 7.19 9.44 -8.63
CA ILE A 243 6.64 9.34 -9.99
C ILE A 243 6.23 7.90 -10.30
N GLN A 244 7.07 6.91 -9.98
CA GLN A 244 6.74 5.49 -10.21
C GLN A 244 5.50 5.03 -9.42
N GLU A 245 5.32 5.55 -8.22
CA GLU A 245 4.22 5.17 -7.32
C GLU A 245 2.93 5.89 -7.72
N THR A 246 3.05 7.13 -8.20
CA THR A 246 1.96 7.84 -8.89
C THR A 246 1.52 7.08 -10.13
N ASP A 247 2.48 6.61 -10.95
CA ASP A 247 2.20 5.81 -12.14
C ASP A 247 1.50 4.48 -11.78
N TRP A 248 1.92 3.83 -10.70
CA TRP A 248 1.22 2.66 -10.17
C TRP A 248 -0.23 2.99 -9.80
N CYS A 249 -0.49 4.11 -9.10
CA CYS A 249 -1.85 4.55 -8.77
C CYS A 249 -2.71 4.77 -10.02
N LYS A 250 -2.18 5.47 -11.02
CA LYS A 250 -2.86 5.68 -12.31
C LYS A 250 -3.18 4.35 -12.99
N PHE A 251 -2.23 3.42 -13.03
CA PHE A 251 -2.43 2.08 -13.58
C PHE A 251 -3.56 1.34 -12.86
N GLN A 252 -3.61 1.39 -11.52
CA GLN A 252 -4.68 0.75 -10.75
C GLN A 252 -6.05 1.32 -11.10
N LEU A 253 -6.18 2.66 -11.16
CA LEU A 253 -7.45 3.31 -11.56
C LEU A 253 -7.90 2.90 -12.96
N SER A 254 -7.01 2.98 -13.96
CA SER A 254 -7.33 2.57 -15.32
C SER A 254 -7.72 1.10 -15.44
N ARG A 255 -7.07 0.22 -14.67
CA ARG A 255 -7.43 -1.21 -14.62
C ARG A 255 -8.80 -1.43 -13.99
N LEU A 256 -9.19 -0.62 -13.01
CA LEU A 256 -10.49 -0.69 -12.37
C LEU A 256 -11.61 -0.19 -13.30
N PHE A 257 -11.35 0.81 -14.14
CA PHE A 257 -12.31 1.29 -15.15
C PHE A 257 -12.64 0.23 -16.21
N ASN A 258 -11.64 -0.53 -16.65
CA ASN A 258 -11.80 -1.50 -17.74
C ASN A 258 -12.39 -2.85 -17.29
N LYS A 259 -12.78 -2.99 -16.02
CA LYS A 259 -13.38 -4.21 -15.45
C LYS A 259 -14.90 -4.12 -15.25
N GLU A 260 -15.54 -3.08 -15.78
CA GLU A 260 -16.99 -2.94 -15.90
C GLU A 260 -17.49 -3.36 -17.29
#